data_AF-A0A931LKY9-F1
#
_entry.id   AF-A0A931LKY9-F1
#
_cell.length_a   1.000
_cell.length_b   1.000
_cell.length_c   1.000
_cell.angle_alpha   90.00
_cell.angle_beta   90.00
_cell.angle_gamma   90.00
#
_symmetry.space_group_name_H-M   'P 1'
#
loop_
_entity.id
_entity.type
_entity.pdbx_description
1 polymer ?
#
loop_
_entity_poly.entity_id
_entity_poly.type
_entity_poly.pdbx_seq_one_letter_code
_entity_poly.pdbx_strand_id
1 'polypeptide(L)'
;MAEMLFNPMDPDFIADPYPTYHRLRAEDPVHHSPLGFWEDVTIGGRTIPGGDMVMPFIGAADRDPSQFPDPDRLDLGRADNRHIAFGWGIHFCLGAPLARIEGRIALDTLVRRLPKLALATDTPAYRQSLTLRGLKSLPVTF
;
A
#
# COMPACT_ATOMS: atom_id res chain seq x y z
N MET A 1 -1.52 -16.52 -32.42
CA MET A 1 -2.06 -15.36 -31.66
C MET A 1 -2.72 -15.94 -30.43
N ALA A 2 -2.26 -15.61 -29.23
CA ALA A 2 -2.87 -16.13 -28.00
C ALA A 2 -4.26 -15.52 -27.88
N GLU A 3 -5.29 -16.37 -27.81
CA GLU A 3 -6.66 -15.98 -27.54
C GLU A 3 -6.71 -15.25 -26.18
N MET A 4 -7.32 -14.07 -26.12
CA MET A 4 -7.46 -13.32 -24.87
C MET A 4 -8.34 -14.14 -23.90
N LEU A 5 -7.70 -14.78 -22.91
CA LEU A 5 -8.32 -15.75 -22.01
C LEU A 5 -9.37 -15.15 -21.05
N PHE A 6 -9.33 -13.82 -20.84
CA PHE A 6 -10.24 -13.06 -19.98
C PHE A 6 -10.19 -11.56 -20.35
N ASN A 7 -11.36 -10.92 -20.46
CA ASN A 7 -11.50 -9.47 -20.64
C ASN A 7 -12.38 -8.90 -19.52
N PRO A 8 -11.83 -8.15 -18.54
CA PRO A 8 -12.62 -7.58 -17.45
C PRO A 8 -13.55 -6.44 -17.90
N MET A 9 -13.43 -5.97 -19.14
CA MET A 9 -14.26 -4.92 -19.72
C MET A 9 -15.33 -5.44 -20.68
N ASP A 10 -15.51 -6.77 -20.75
CA ASP A 10 -16.56 -7.38 -21.56
C ASP A 10 -17.96 -7.03 -21.01
N PRO A 11 -18.88 -6.44 -21.82
CA PRO A 11 -20.24 -6.12 -21.38
C PRO A 11 -21.01 -7.31 -20.80
N ASP A 12 -20.81 -8.52 -21.32
CA ASP A 12 -21.49 -9.72 -20.83
C ASP A 12 -20.94 -10.14 -19.45
N PHE A 13 -19.64 -9.96 -19.23
CA PHE A 13 -19.02 -10.15 -17.91
C PHE A 13 -19.49 -9.08 -16.90
N ILE A 14 -19.63 -7.83 -17.33
CA ILE A 14 -20.16 -6.75 -16.48
C ILE A 14 -21.62 -7.01 -16.11
N ALA A 15 -22.41 -7.52 -17.05
CA ALA A 15 -23.83 -7.84 -16.84
C ALA A 15 -24.02 -9.08 -15.95
N ASP A 16 -23.22 -10.12 -16.12
CA ASP A 16 -23.23 -11.33 -15.29
C ASP A 16 -21.80 -11.91 -15.07
N PRO A 17 -21.14 -11.55 -13.96
CA PRO A 17 -19.78 -12.02 -13.70
C PRO A 17 -19.73 -13.41 -13.05
N TYR A 18 -20.86 -13.94 -12.56
CA TYR A 18 -20.88 -15.12 -11.70
C TYR A 18 -20.41 -16.42 -12.37
N PRO A 19 -20.69 -16.68 -13.67
CA PRO A 19 -20.12 -17.84 -14.37
C PRO A 19 -18.59 -17.80 -14.41
N THR A 20 -18.02 -16.63 -14.65
CA THR A 20 -16.56 -16.43 -14.67
C THR A 20 -15.99 -16.62 -13.27
N TYR A 21 -16.61 -16.08 -12.23
CA TYR A 21 -16.16 -16.30 -10.84
C TYR A 21 -16.25 -17.77 -10.43
N HIS A 22 -17.30 -18.48 -10.85
CA HIS A 22 -17.42 -19.92 -10.61
C HIS A 22 -16.28 -20.69 -11.27
N ARG A 23 -15.91 -20.33 -12.50
CA ARG A 23 -14.76 -20.91 -13.22
C ARG A 23 -13.45 -20.61 -12.50
N LEU A 24 -13.19 -19.36 -12.14
CA LEU A 24 -11.97 -18.96 -11.41
C LEU A 24 -11.81 -19.71 -10.09
N ARG A 25 -12.92 -19.92 -9.34
CA ARG A 25 -12.93 -20.71 -8.09
C ARG A 25 -12.71 -22.20 -8.33
N ALA A 26 -13.09 -22.73 -9.49
CA ALA A 26 -12.93 -24.15 -9.80
C ALA A 26 -11.54 -24.47 -10.36
N GLU A 27 -10.98 -23.55 -11.14
CA GLU A 27 -9.70 -23.72 -11.83
C GLU A 27 -8.50 -23.20 -11.02
N ASP A 28 -8.75 -22.37 -10.00
CA ASP A 28 -7.73 -21.73 -9.16
C ASP A 28 -6.49 -21.25 -9.96
N PRO A 29 -6.67 -20.47 -11.04
CA PRO A 29 -5.61 -20.21 -12.03
C PRO A 29 -4.39 -19.49 -11.46
N VAL A 30 -4.53 -18.88 -10.27
CA VAL A 30 -3.42 -18.28 -9.52
C VAL A 30 -3.39 -18.90 -8.12
N HIS A 31 -2.70 -20.03 -7.97
CA HIS A 31 -2.43 -20.63 -6.65
C HIS A 31 -1.38 -19.87 -5.83
N HIS A 32 -0.48 -19.18 -6.54
CA HIS A 32 0.58 -18.33 -5.98
C HIS A 32 0.93 -17.28 -7.04
N SER A 33 1.20 -16.05 -6.60
CA SER A 33 1.77 -15.03 -7.46
C SER A 33 3.14 -14.66 -6.88
N PRO A 34 4.25 -15.10 -7.50
CA PRO A 34 5.55 -14.62 -7.08
C PRO A 34 5.66 -13.13 -7.40
N LEU A 35 6.09 -12.35 -6.41
CA LEU A 35 6.48 -10.95 -6.62
C LEU A 35 7.86 -10.95 -7.31
N GLY A 36 7.91 -11.15 -8.62
CA GLY A 36 9.16 -11.19 -9.40
C GLY A 36 9.02 -10.61 -10.80
N PHE A 37 10.14 -10.28 -11.42
CA PHE A 37 10.18 -9.88 -12.82
C PHE A 37 10.17 -11.13 -13.71
N TRP A 38 9.41 -11.12 -14.81
CA TRP A 38 9.36 -12.26 -15.75
C TRP A 38 10.53 -12.29 -16.72
N GLU A 39 11.25 -11.18 -16.84
CA GLU A 39 12.41 -10.96 -17.69
C GLU A 39 13.47 -10.16 -16.94
N ASP A 40 14.69 -10.09 -17.48
CA ASP A 40 15.75 -9.26 -16.93
C ASP A 40 15.35 -7.78 -16.99
N VAL A 41 15.45 -7.06 -15.86
CA VAL A 41 15.11 -5.64 -15.76
C VAL A 41 16.28 -4.85 -15.18
N THR A 42 16.61 -3.71 -15.80
CA THR A 42 17.64 -2.80 -15.28
C THR A 42 17.00 -1.60 -14.57
N ILE A 43 17.29 -1.43 -13.27
CA ILE A 43 16.81 -0.34 -12.42
C ILE A 43 18.01 0.31 -11.73
N GLY A 44 18.13 1.65 -11.81
CA GLY A 44 19.22 2.36 -11.13
C GLY A 44 20.62 1.90 -11.54
N GLY A 45 20.80 1.44 -12.79
CA GLY A 45 22.06 0.88 -13.29
C GLY A 45 22.39 -0.53 -12.80
N ARG A 46 21.44 -1.25 -12.17
CA ARG A 46 21.59 -2.64 -11.75
C ARG A 46 20.61 -3.53 -12.49
N THR A 47 21.09 -4.63 -13.04
CA THR A 47 20.26 -5.64 -13.71
C THR A 47 19.80 -6.66 -12.68
N ILE A 48 18.48 -6.89 -12.64
CA ILE A 48 17.80 -7.90 -11.85
C ILE A 48 17.40 -9.01 -12.83
N PRO A 49 17.87 -10.25 -12.64
CA PRO A 49 17.50 -11.38 -13.49
C PRO A 49 15.99 -11.67 -13.46
N GLY A 50 15.47 -12.18 -14.58
CA GLY A 50 14.13 -12.74 -14.63
C GLY A 50 13.97 -13.90 -13.65
N GLY A 51 12.84 -13.95 -12.94
CA GLY A 51 12.51 -14.92 -11.91
C GLY A 51 12.92 -14.52 -10.49
N ASP A 52 13.78 -13.51 -10.33
CA ASP A 52 14.18 -13.05 -9.00
C ASP A 52 13.04 -12.29 -8.31
N MET A 53 12.90 -12.58 -7.02
CA MET A 53 11.91 -11.92 -6.16
C MET A 53 12.39 -10.51 -5.80
N VAL A 54 11.51 -9.52 -5.99
CA VAL A 54 11.83 -8.12 -5.66
C VAL A 54 10.83 -7.57 -4.67
N MET A 55 11.36 -7.11 -3.53
CA MET A 55 10.59 -6.45 -2.50
C MET A 55 10.82 -4.94 -2.57
N PRO A 56 9.85 -4.14 -3.04
CA PRO A 56 9.97 -2.69 -2.98
C PRO A 56 9.82 -2.21 -1.53
N PHE A 57 10.82 -1.50 -1.04
CA PHE A 57 10.79 -0.90 0.30
C PHE A 57 10.05 0.44 0.26
N ILE A 58 8.71 0.38 0.23
CA ILE A 58 7.81 1.55 0.14
C ILE A 58 8.16 2.61 1.20
N GLY A 59 8.40 2.19 2.44
CA GLY A 59 8.74 3.10 3.53
C GLY A 59 10.10 3.81 3.38
N ALA A 60 11.00 3.27 2.56
CA ALA A 60 12.27 3.92 2.20
C ALA A 60 12.05 4.93 1.06
N ALA A 61 11.23 4.60 0.06
CA ALA A 61 10.85 5.53 -0.99
C ALA A 61 10.08 6.75 -0.43
N ASP A 62 9.15 6.53 0.51
CA ASP A 62 8.43 7.59 1.23
C ASP A 62 9.34 8.42 2.17
N ARG A 63 10.63 8.07 2.28
CA ARG A 63 11.67 8.80 3.01
C ARG A 63 12.85 9.20 2.14
N ASP A 64 12.76 9.08 0.83
CA ASP A 64 13.87 9.38 -0.07
C ASP A 64 14.16 10.90 -0.06
N PRO A 65 15.35 11.35 0.36
CA PRO A 65 15.69 12.77 0.41
C PRO A 65 15.77 13.43 -0.98
N SER A 66 15.91 12.64 -2.06
CA SER A 66 15.83 13.16 -3.42
C SER A 66 14.41 13.59 -3.82
N GLN A 67 13.38 13.05 -3.14
CA GLN A 67 11.97 13.38 -3.37
C GLN A 67 11.42 14.28 -2.26
N PHE A 68 11.85 14.04 -1.02
CA PHE A 68 11.32 14.68 0.16
C PHE A 68 12.45 15.36 0.95
N PRO A 69 12.61 16.70 0.87
CA PRO A 69 13.50 17.42 1.77
C PRO A 69 13.11 17.17 3.23
N ASP A 70 14.10 17.00 4.11
CA ASP A 70 13.92 16.63 5.54
C ASP A 70 12.90 15.48 5.73
N PRO A 71 13.12 14.28 5.15
CA PRO A 71 12.10 13.24 5.04
C PRO A 71 11.64 12.66 6.39
N ASP A 72 12.48 12.75 7.42
CA ASP A 72 12.16 12.27 8.77
C ASP A 72 11.40 13.28 9.63
N ARG A 73 11.25 14.54 9.16
CA ARG A 73 10.50 15.58 9.87
C ARG A 73 9.01 15.47 9.52
N LEU A 74 8.17 15.43 10.55
CA LEU A 74 6.73 15.59 10.37
C LEU A 74 6.42 17.05 9.98
N ASP A 75 6.05 17.26 8.72
CA ASP A 75 5.66 18.56 8.18
C ASP A 75 4.27 18.46 7.54
N LEU A 76 3.25 18.94 8.26
CA LEU A 76 1.86 18.91 7.80
C LEU A 76 1.58 19.90 6.66
N GLY A 77 2.47 20.88 6.44
CA GLY A 77 2.32 21.92 5.41
C GLY A 77 3.05 21.60 4.10
N ARG A 78 3.67 20.42 3.98
CA ARG A 78 4.41 20.00 2.78
C ARG A 78 3.51 20.04 1.53
N ALA A 79 3.88 20.87 0.55
CA ALA A 79 3.10 21.06 -0.67
C ALA A 79 3.28 19.93 -1.70
N ASP A 80 4.52 19.44 -1.90
CA ASP A 80 4.80 18.29 -2.76
C ASP A 80 4.86 17.01 -1.92
N ASN A 81 3.79 16.20 -1.99
CA ASN A 81 3.59 15.02 -1.15
C ASN A 81 3.22 13.78 -1.97
N ARG A 82 3.99 13.51 -3.02
CA ARG A 82 3.80 12.37 -3.94
C ARG A 82 4.31 11.05 -3.36
N HIS A 83 3.82 10.70 -2.17
CA HIS A 83 4.14 9.44 -1.50
C HIS A 83 3.51 8.23 -2.23
N ILE A 84 4.09 7.04 -2.02
CA ILE A 84 3.63 5.76 -2.57
C ILE A 84 3.09 4.80 -1.50
N ALA A 85 2.78 5.29 -0.29
CA ALA A 85 2.14 4.49 0.77
C ALA A 85 0.89 3.69 0.36
N PHE A 86 0.18 4.11 -0.70
CA PHE A 86 -0.98 3.39 -1.27
C PHE A 86 -0.62 2.53 -2.49
N GLY A 87 0.66 2.28 -2.73
CA GLY A 87 1.16 1.63 -3.93
C GLY A 87 1.08 2.53 -5.17
N TRP A 88 1.33 1.94 -6.34
CA TRP A 88 1.32 2.60 -7.64
C TRP A 88 0.93 1.62 -8.74
N GLY A 89 0.38 2.12 -9.84
CA GLY A 89 0.02 1.32 -11.02
C GLY A 89 -1.28 0.54 -10.86
N ILE A 90 -1.39 -0.60 -11.57
CA ILE A 90 -2.64 -1.39 -11.64
C ILE A 90 -3.07 -1.99 -10.29
N HIS A 91 -2.16 -2.07 -9.33
CA HIS A 91 -2.42 -2.52 -7.96
C HIS A 91 -2.49 -1.36 -6.95
N PHE A 92 -2.73 -0.14 -7.42
CA PHE A 92 -2.98 1.00 -6.54
C PHE A 92 -4.11 0.66 -5.55
N CYS A 93 -3.92 1.02 -4.28
CA CYS A 93 -4.79 0.60 -3.19
C CYS A 93 -6.24 1.04 -3.44
N LEU A 94 -7.11 0.06 -3.66
CA LEU A 94 -8.55 0.26 -3.82
C LEU A 94 -9.17 0.96 -2.59
N GLY A 95 -8.63 0.70 -1.40
CA GLY A 95 -9.08 1.30 -0.14
C GLY A 95 -8.55 2.70 0.15
N ALA A 96 -7.70 3.28 -0.69
CA ALA A 96 -7.07 4.58 -0.42
C ALA A 96 -8.07 5.73 -0.18
N PRO A 97 -9.22 5.83 -0.86
CA PRO A 97 -10.23 6.86 -0.55
C PRO A 97 -10.85 6.69 0.83
N LEU A 98 -11.20 5.44 1.21
CA LEU A 98 -11.81 5.14 2.51
C LEU A 98 -10.82 5.43 3.65
N ALA A 99 -9.59 4.94 3.55
CA ALA A 99 -8.55 5.17 4.55
C ALA A 99 -8.30 6.66 4.82
N ARG A 100 -8.36 7.52 3.77
CA ARG A 100 -8.24 8.97 3.92
C ARG A 100 -9.43 9.60 4.63
N ILE A 101 -10.65 9.12 4.38
CA ILE A 101 -11.86 9.60 5.07
C ILE A 101 -11.79 9.23 6.55
N GLU A 102 -11.50 7.96 6.85
CA GLU A 102 -11.39 7.45 8.22
C GLU A 102 -10.29 8.17 9.00
N GLY A 103 -9.10 8.30 8.42
CA GLY A 103 -7.97 9.00 9.06
C GLY A 103 -8.29 10.46 9.36
N ARG A 104 -8.96 11.16 8.45
CA ARG A 104 -9.39 12.55 8.67
C ARG A 104 -10.39 12.66 9.82
N ILE A 105 -11.43 11.81 9.83
CA ILE A 105 -12.45 11.83 10.88
C ILE A 105 -11.82 11.49 12.23
N ALA A 106 -10.97 10.47 12.29
CA ALA A 106 -10.31 10.04 13.51
C ALA A 106 -9.42 11.14 14.09
N LEU A 107 -8.54 11.73 13.27
CA LEU A 107 -7.61 12.77 13.72
C LEU A 107 -8.33 14.08 14.10
N ASP A 108 -9.30 14.54 13.30
CA ASP A 108 -10.10 15.73 13.63
C ASP A 108 -10.85 15.55 14.95
N THR A 109 -11.50 14.40 15.12
CA THR A 109 -12.26 14.09 16.35
C THR A 109 -11.34 14.04 17.56
N LEU A 110 -10.18 13.38 17.44
CA LEU A 110 -9.23 13.22 18.52
C LEU A 110 -8.66 14.56 18.97
N VAL A 111 -8.21 15.42 18.05
CA VAL A 111 -7.68 16.75 18.36
C VAL A 111 -8.76 17.64 18.99
N ARG A 112 -9.99 17.61 18.48
CA ARG A 112 -11.08 18.45 18.98
C ARG A 112 -11.61 18.01 20.34
N ARG A 113 -11.73 16.70 20.59
CA ARG A 113 -12.33 16.16 21.82
C ARG A 113 -11.34 15.93 22.95
N LEU A 114 -10.07 15.69 22.64
CA LEU A 114 -9.03 15.41 23.62
C LEU A 114 -7.85 16.41 23.47
N PRO A 115 -8.07 17.71 23.73
CA PRO A 115 -7.07 18.75 23.48
C PRO A 115 -5.84 18.65 24.40
N LYS A 116 -5.93 17.88 25.49
CA LYS A 116 -4.83 17.60 26.42
C LYS A 116 -4.24 16.21 26.24
N LEU A 117 -4.56 15.53 25.12
CA LEU A 117 -4.03 14.21 24.84
C LEU A 117 -2.50 14.23 24.86
N ALA A 118 -1.91 13.40 25.71
CA ALA A 118 -0.47 13.27 25.86
C ALA A 118 -0.08 11.79 25.89
N LEU A 119 1.13 11.48 25.44
CA LEU A 119 1.68 10.13 25.56
C LEU A 119 1.91 9.78 27.03
N ALA A 120 1.52 8.57 27.43
CA ALA A 120 1.83 8.02 28.75
C ALA A 120 3.13 7.19 28.75
N THR A 121 3.86 7.19 27.63
CA THR A 121 5.11 6.44 27.46
C THR A 121 6.00 7.11 26.42
N ASP A 122 7.31 7.10 26.66
CA ASP A 122 8.32 7.54 25.70
C ASP A 122 8.81 6.39 24.80
N THR A 123 8.40 5.15 25.10
CA THR A 123 8.87 3.93 24.41
C THR A 123 7.70 3.14 23.85
N PRO A 124 7.05 3.64 22.78
CA PRO A 124 5.88 2.97 22.22
C PRO A 124 6.26 1.63 21.57
N ALA A 125 5.47 0.59 21.83
CA ALA A 125 5.74 -0.75 21.35
C ALA A 125 5.23 -0.95 19.92
N TYR A 126 6.13 -1.26 18.98
CA TYR A 126 5.79 -1.55 17.59
C TYR A 126 5.53 -3.06 17.37
N ARG A 127 4.72 -3.39 16.37
CA ARG A 127 4.57 -4.76 15.88
C ARG A 127 5.87 -5.21 15.20
N GLN A 128 6.25 -6.46 15.41
CA GLN A 128 7.35 -7.10 14.67
C GLN A 128 6.82 -7.63 13.34
N SER A 129 6.82 -6.78 12.31
CA SER A 129 6.38 -7.11 10.95
C SER A 129 7.31 -6.47 9.94
N LEU A 130 7.69 -7.24 8.90
CA LEU A 130 8.44 -6.70 7.77
C LEU A 130 7.56 -5.89 6.80
N THR A 131 6.25 -6.17 6.75
CA THR A 131 5.34 -5.61 5.74
C THR A 131 4.53 -4.42 6.25
N LEU A 132 4.14 -4.43 7.53
CA LEU A 132 3.25 -3.42 8.11
C LEU A 132 3.88 -2.78 9.34
N ARG A 133 4.12 -1.47 9.27
CA ARG A 133 4.57 -0.68 10.41
C ARG A 133 3.35 -0.17 11.19
N GLY A 134 3.24 -0.56 12.46
CA GLY A 134 2.20 -0.05 13.34
C GLY A 134 2.46 -0.35 14.81
N LEU A 135 1.84 0.43 15.68
CA LEU A 135 1.94 0.26 17.12
C LEU A 135 1.09 -0.91 17.60
N LYS A 136 1.65 -1.75 18.48
CA LYS A 136 0.91 -2.78 19.21
C LYS A 136 -0.06 -2.13 20.21
N SER A 137 0.41 -1.09 20.88
CA SER A 137 -0.38 -0.26 21.79
C SER A 137 0.24 1.15 21.85
N LEU A 138 -0.58 2.14 22.16
CA LEU A 138 -0.14 3.51 22.43
C LEU A 138 -0.85 4.03 23.69
N PRO A 139 -0.25 3.84 24.88
CA PRO A 139 -0.76 4.40 26.12
C PRO A 139 -0.79 5.93 26.07
N VAL A 140 -1.92 6.53 26.46
CA VAL A 140 -2.16 7.98 26.46
C VAL A 140 -2.87 8.44 27.73
N THR A 141 -2.75 9.73 28.04
CA THR A 141 -3.54 10.47 29.04
C THR A 141 -4.29 11.60 28.34
N PHE A 142 -5.44 12.04 28.86
CA PHE A 142 -6.27 13.09 28.24
C PHE A 142 -7.10 13.87 29.26
#